data_AF-A0A838IAZ7-F1
#
_entry.id   AF-A0A838IAZ7-F1
#
_cell.length_a   1.000
_cell.length_b   1.000
_cell.length_c   1.000
_cell.angle_alpha   90.00
_cell.angle_beta   90.00
_cell.angle_gamma   90.00
#
_symmetry.space_group_name_H-M   'P 1'
#
loop_
_entity.id
_entity.type
_entity.pdbx_description
1 polymer ?
#
loop_
_entity_poly.entity_id
_entity_poly.type
_entity_poly.pdbx_seq_one_letter_code
_entity_poly.pdbx_strand_id
1 'polypeptide(L)'
;MTRSRVLVGGAALAILFGAYNVTVVNDRSRFPLTTTAAEASGERDAGLPRGSELVRLDPADFTTRIDNPYFPIRPGDRRVYRVIDSEGLRQRNLATVTHETKVVANGIEARVVHTVVTERGKRTEDNRAWYSQDGEGNVWYLGEEAREFENGEVTTTKGSWEAGVDGAQPGVIMPAGPTVGLAYRQEYAKGIAEDRAKVFSLRERVEVPFQRFRRRVLLTKETSPLDERGFLDYKFYAKGVGLVLGVEVSGGSDREELVSFRRGRG
;
A
#
# COMPACT_ATOMS: atom_id res chain seq x y z
N MET A 1 2.35 -33.50 -19.40
CA MET A 1 1.44 -32.43 -19.86
C MET A 1 1.33 -31.40 -18.73
N THR A 2 2.17 -30.39 -18.78
CA THR A 2 2.29 -29.35 -17.74
C THR A 2 1.23 -28.31 -18.01
N ARG A 3 0.22 -28.22 -17.14
CA ARG A 3 -0.79 -27.15 -17.21
C ARG A 3 -0.21 -25.91 -16.53
N SER A 4 0.26 -24.94 -17.31
CA SER A 4 0.53 -23.59 -16.82
C SER A 4 -0.75 -23.02 -16.21
N ARG A 5 -0.72 -22.72 -14.91
CA ARG A 5 -1.77 -21.96 -14.24
C ARG A 5 -1.23 -20.58 -13.95
N VAL A 6 -1.81 -19.62 -14.65
CA VAL A 6 -1.63 -18.19 -14.46
C VAL A 6 -2.19 -17.82 -13.09
N LEU A 7 -1.35 -17.43 -12.13
CA LEU A 7 -1.80 -16.68 -10.97
C LEU A 7 -1.96 -15.21 -11.37
N VAL A 8 -3.11 -14.65 -11.02
CA VAL A 8 -3.46 -13.25 -11.18
C VAL A 8 -3.02 -12.58 -9.88
N GLY A 9 -1.82 -12.01 -9.87
CA GLY A 9 -1.30 -11.20 -8.76
C GLY A 9 -1.87 -9.79 -8.86
N GLY A 10 -2.61 -9.40 -7.83
CA GLY A 10 -3.16 -8.06 -7.68
C GLY A 10 -2.08 -7.03 -7.35
N ALA A 11 -2.31 -5.82 -7.84
CA ALA A 11 -1.43 -4.65 -7.84
C ALA A 11 -0.83 -4.27 -6.48
N ALA A 12 0.34 -3.62 -6.53
CA ALA A 12 1.20 -3.40 -5.40
C ALA A 12 0.76 -2.19 -4.55
N LEU A 13 0.45 -2.44 -3.29
CA LEU A 13 0.86 -1.55 -2.21
C LEU A 13 2.17 -2.07 -1.58
N ALA A 14 3.21 -2.31 -2.39
CA ALA A 14 4.45 -2.97 -1.98
C ALA A 14 4.20 -4.26 -1.14
N ILE A 15 3.27 -5.11 -1.60
CA ILE A 15 3.10 -6.47 -1.10
C ILE A 15 3.26 -7.38 -2.31
N LEU A 16 4.44 -7.97 -2.46
CA LEU A 16 4.68 -8.99 -3.47
C LEU A 16 4.19 -10.33 -2.94
N PHE A 17 3.29 -10.94 -3.70
CA PHE A 17 2.99 -12.36 -3.64
C PHE A 17 4.24 -13.19 -3.88
N GLY A 18 4.59 -14.07 -2.95
CA GLY A 18 5.35 -15.29 -3.19
C GLY A 18 4.42 -16.49 -3.16
N ALA A 19 4.18 -17.16 -4.29
CA ALA A 19 3.35 -18.36 -4.36
C ALA A 19 4.22 -19.62 -4.39
N TYR A 20 4.47 -20.30 -3.25
CA TYR A 20 4.87 -21.71 -3.23
C TYR A 20 4.32 -22.49 -2.02
N ASN A 21 4.22 -23.82 -2.18
CA ASN A 21 3.51 -24.76 -1.32
C ASN A 21 4.33 -25.13 -0.07
N VAL A 22 3.78 -24.96 1.14
CA VAL A 22 4.30 -25.62 2.35
C VAL A 22 3.15 -26.13 3.24
N THR A 23 3.22 -27.41 3.57
CA THR A 23 2.37 -28.11 4.53
C THR A 23 2.64 -27.61 5.94
N VAL A 24 1.64 -26.98 6.60
CA VAL A 24 1.80 -26.50 7.98
C VAL A 24 1.56 -27.64 8.97
N VAL A 25 2.61 -27.99 9.72
CA VAL A 25 2.47 -28.68 11.01
C VAL A 25 2.14 -27.63 12.06
N ASN A 26 0.99 -27.81 12.69
CA ASN A 26 0.40 -26.90 13.67
C ASN A 26 1.13 -27.04 15.02
N ASP A 27 1.87 -26.03 15.47
CA ASP A 27 2.22 -25.89 16.88
C ASP A 27 1.72 -24.56 17.42
N ARG A 28 0.63 -24.66 18.19
CA ARG A 28 -0.02 -23.57 18.90
C ARG A 28 0.69 -23.37 20.23
N SER A 29 1.57 -22.38 20.36
CA SER A 29 1.69 -21.70 21.65
C SER A 29 2.44 -20.36 21.60
N ARG A 30 1.87 -19.40 22.36
CA ARG A 30 2.48 -18.19 22.97
C ARG A 30 2.48 -16.91 22.13
N PHE A 31 1.41 -16.12 22.25
CA PHE A 31 1.38 -14.75 22.83
C PHE A 31 -0.10 -14.30 22.93
N PRO A 32 -0.64 -13.95 24.11
CA PRO A 32 -2.01 -13.43 24.19
C PRO A 32 -2.03 -11.94 23.85
N LEU A 33 -2.63 -11.57 22.72
CA LEU A 33 -3.05 -10.20 22.43
C LEU A 33 -4.41 -9.98 23.10
N THR A 34 -4.43 -9.27 24.22
CA THR A 34 -5.67 -8.79 24.84
C THR A 34 -6.10 -7.50 24.14
N THR A 35 -7.02 -7.61 23.17
CA THR A 35 -7.66 -6.44 22.53
C THR A 35 -9.05 -6.27 23.12
N THR A 36 -9.25 -5.22 23.92
CA THR A 36 -10.59 -4.77 24.33
C THR A 36 -11.22 -4.04 23.15
N ALA A 37 -12.13 -4.70 22.43
CA ALA A 37 -12.98 -4.07 21.43
C ALA A 37 -14.08 -3.28 22.15
N ALA A 38 -14.00 -1.95 22.08
CA ALA A 38 -15.13 -1.09 22.36
C ALA A 38 -15.87 -0.88 21.03
N GLU A 39 -17.04 -1.51 20.89
CA GLU A 39 -17.98 -1.20 19.81
C GLU A 39 -18.50 0.23 20.02
N ALA A 40 -18.05 1.16 19.18
CA ALA A 40 -18.62 2.49 19.09
C ALA A 40 -19.54 2.53 17.86
N SER A 41 -20.83 2.68 18.15
CA SER A 41 -21.93 2.94 17.23
C SER A 41 -21.84 4.36 16.63
N GLY A 42 -22.10 4.46 15.33
CA GLY A 42 -22.32 5.72 14.60
C GLY A 42 -21.35 5.99 13.46
N GLU A 43 -21.50 5.30 12.32
CA GLU A 43 -20.86 5.67 11.06
C GLU A 43 -21.36 7.05 10.60
N ARG A 44 -20.55 8.10 10.78
CA ARG A 44 -20.60 9.25 9.89
C ARG A 44 -19.75 8.88 8.68
N ASP A 45 -20.42 8.57 7.57
CA ASP A 45 -19.75 8.27 6.31
C ASP A 45 -19.04 9.52 5.81
N ALA A 46 -17.71 9.49 5.71
CA ALA A 46 -16.91 10.66 5.33
C ALA A 46 -16.91 10.92 3.81
N GLY A 47 -17.80 10.26 3.05
CA GLY A 47 -17.97 10.49 1.61
C GLY A 47 -16.82 10.02 0.72
N LEU A 48 -15.89 9.21 1.24
CA LEU A 48 -14.81 8.62 0.43
C LEU A 48 -15.30 7.40 -0.36
N PRO A 49 -14.79 7.20 -1.60
CA PRO A 49 -15.30 6.14 -2.46
C PRO A 49 -15.03 4.75 -1.91
N ARG A 50 -15.96 3.83 -2.15
CA ARG A 50 -15.87 2.41 -1.78
C ARG A 50 -16.11 1.52 -2.99
N GLY A 51 -15.49 0.35 -3.00
CA GLY A 51 -15.69 -0.67 -4.04
C GLY A 51 -15.57 -0.09 -5.46
N SER A 52 -16.59 -0.27 -6.28
CA SER A 52 -16.63 0.16 -7.68
C SER A 52 -17.27 1.54 -7.90
N GLU A 53 -17.53 2.33 -6.86
CA GLU A 53 -18.21 3.63 -6.97
C GLU A 53 -17.50 4.56 -7.95
N LEU A 54 -18.22 5.17 -8.89
CA LEU A 54 -17.58 6.11 -9.82
C LEU A 54 -17.24 7.41 -9.09
N VAL A 55 -16.06 7.95 -9.35
CA VAL A 55 -15.66 9.28 -8.87
C VAL A 55 -15.53 10.23 -10.04
N ARG A 56 -15.98 11.47 -9.84
CA ARG A 56 -15.71 12.59 -10.74
C ARG A 56 -14.82 13.56 -10.00
N LEU A 57 -13.59 13.68 -10.46
CA LEU A 57 -12.57 14.51 -9.86
C LEU A 57 -12.28 15.64 -10.85
N ASP A 58 -12.23 16.88 -10.37
CA ASP A 58 -11.74 18.01 -11.17
C ASP A 58 -10.22 18.05 -11.06
N PRO A 59 -9.46 17.86 -12.17
CA PRO A 59 -8.00 17.94 -12.13
C PRO A 59 -7.44 19.24 -11.55
N ALA A 60 -8.19 20.35 -11.60
CA ALA A 60 -7.78 21.63 -11.04
C ALA A 60 -7.70 21.63 -9.50
N ASP A 61 -8.39 20.70 -8.83
CA ASP A 61 -8.39 20.57 -7.38
C ASP A 61 -7.18 19.80 -6.83
N PHE A 62 -6.27 19.34 -7.71
CA PHE A 62 -5.18 18.45 -7.36
C PHE A 62 -3.82 19.10 -7.41
N THR A 63 -2.91 18.61 -6.56
CA THR A 63 -1.52 19.06 -6.49
C THR A 63 -0.54 17.92 -6.29
N THR A 64 0.64 18.03 -6.93
CA THR A 64 1.77 17.12 -6.71
C THR A 64 2.60 17.45 -5.47
N ARG A 65 2.23 18.52 -4.73
CA ARG A 65 2.79 18.84 -3.41
C ARG A 65 1.96 18.14 -2.34
N ILE A 66 2.43 16.96 -1.92
CA ILE A 66 1.70 16.10 -0.99
C ILE A 66 2.26 16.26 0.42
N ASP A 67 1.50 16.94 1.28
CA ASP A 67 1.86 17.26 2.67
C ASP A 67 0.92 16.64 3.72
N ASN A 68 0.07 15.71 3.30
CA ASN A 68 -0.77 14.92 4.21
C ASN A 68 0.05 14.39 5.41
N PRO A 69 -0.40 14.58 6.66
CA PRO A 69 0.39 14.25 7.84
C PRO A 69 0.84 12.79 7.92
N TYR A 70 0.05 11.86 7.38
CA TYR A 70 0.29 10.41 7.43
C TYR A 70 0.79 9.83 6.10
N PHE A 71 0.83 10.62 5.02
CA PHE A 71 1.47 10.24 3.76
C PHE A 71 2.24 11.42 3.12
N PRO A 72 3.18 12.07 3.84
CA PRO A 72 3.91 13.18 3.26
C PRO A 72 4.98 12.64 2.30
N ILE A 73 4.93 13.07 1.04
CA ILE A 73 5.93 12.72 0.04
C ILE A 73 6.52 13.97 -0.61
N ARG A 74 7.83 14.16 -0.41
CA ARG A 74 8.60 15.24 -1.03
C ARG A 74 9.54 14.66 -2.10
N PRO A 75 9.72 15.32 -3.25
CA PRO A 75 10.72 14.91 -4.23
C PRO A 75 12.09 14.69 -3.59
N GLY A 76 12.72 13.56 -3.89
CA GLY A 76 13.98 13.12 -3.32
C GLY A 76 13.87 12.36 -1.98
N ASP A 77 12.67 12.23 -1.40
CA ASP A 77 12.44 11.33 -0.26
C ASP A 77 12.84 9.90 -0.65
N ARG A 78 13.58 9.23 0.23
CA ARG A 78 13.97 7.83 0.07
C ARG A 78 13.63 7.04 1.32
N ARG A 79 12.91 5.94 1.15
CA ARG A 79 12.57 4.98 2.20
C ARG A 79 13.12 3.62 1.82
N VAL A 80 13.75 2.95 2.79
CA VAL A 80 14.21 1.57 2.63
C VAL A 80 13.44 0.73 3.63
N TYR A 81 12.72 -0.27 3.12
CA TYR A 81 12.06 -1.27 3.92
C TYR A 81 12.79 -2.60 3.81
N ARG A 82 12.64 -3.41 4.86
CA ARG A 82 12.98 -4.83 4.85
C ARG A 82 11.69 -5.60 4.99
N VAL A 83 11.43 -6.50 4.06
CA VAL A 83 10.35 -7.47 4.17
C VAL A 83 10.97 -8.80 4.59
N ILE A 84 10.38 -9.42 5.61
CA ILE A 84 10.69 -10.79 6.00
C ILE A 84 9.41 -11.59 5.80
N ASP A 85 9.44 -12.59 4.93
CA ASP A 85 8.28 -13.45 4.75
C ASP A 85 8.24 -14.57 5.81
N SER A 86 7.14 -15.33 5.79
CA SER A 86 6.95 -16.49 6.69
C SER A 86 8.05 -17.57 6.59
N GLU A 87 8.78 -17.64 5.47
CA GLU A 87 9.88 -18.58 5.23
C GLU A 87 11.26 -18.00 5.61
N GLY A 88 11.28 -16.73 6.04
CA GLY A 88 12.50 -16.01 6.39
C GLY A 88 13.27 -15.45 5.20
N LEU A 89 12.70 -15.48 3.98
CA LEU A 89 13.25 -14.73 2.85
C LEU A 89 13.23 -13.24 3.18
N ARG A 90 14.28 -12.57 2.70
CA ARG A 90 14.51 -11.16 3.00
C ARG A 90 14.52 -10.38 1.72
N GLN A 91 13.51 -9.53 1.56
CA GLN A 91 13.45 -8.56 0.49
C GLN A 91 13.82 -7.18 1.01
N ARG A 92 14.29 -6.35 0.09
CA ARG A 92 14.60 -4.95 0.34
C ARG A 92 13.83 -4.10 -0.67
N ASN A 93 12.98 -3.23 -0.15
CA ASN A 93 12.17 -2.30 -0.95
C ASN A 93 12.81 -0.92 -0.85
N LEU A 94 13.20 -0.33 -1.98
CA LEU A 94 13.65 1.05 -2.04
C LEU A 94 12.58 1.88 -2.74
N ALA A 95 11.83 2.66 -1.96
CA ALA A 95 10.89 3.63 -2.48
C ALA A 95 11.57 5.01 -2.58
N THR A 96 11.49 5.63 -3.75
CA THR A 96 12.05 6.95 -4.06
C THR A 96 10.96 7.84 -4.64
N VAL A 97 10.67 8.95 -3.98
CA VAL A 97 9.78 9.98 -4.53
C VAL A 97 10.57 10.74 -5.57
N THR A 98 10.21 10.63 -6.85
CA THR A 98 11.01 11.21 -7.93
C THR A 98 10.69 12.70 -8.10
N HIS A 99 11.50 13.40 -8.89
CA HIS A 99 11.18 14.77 -9.32
C HIS A 99 10.16 14.81 -10.46
N GLU A 100 9.86 13.67 -11.07
CA GLU A 100 8.97 13.54 -12.21
C GLU A 100 7.50 13.59 -11.78
N THR A 101 6.68 14.03 -12.73
CA THR A 101 5.22 13.98 -12.65
C THR A 101 4.66 13.28 -13.90
N LYS A 102 3.44 12.75 -13.80
CA LYS A 102 2.70 12.17 -14.93
C LYS A 102 1.29 12.75 -14.91
N VAL A 103 0.79 13.16 -16.07
CA VAL A 103 -0.64 13.39 -16.27
C VAL A 103 -1.29 12.04 -16.54
N VAL A 104 -2.15 11.61 -15.63
CA VAL A 104 -2.89 10.34 -15.70
C VAL A 104 -4.06 10.48 -16.70
N ALA A 105 -4.54 9.39 -17.27
CA ALA A 105 -5.62 9.39 -18.28
C ALA A 105 -6.91 10.10 -17.82
N ASN A 106 -7.20 10.15 -16.51
CA ASN A 106 -8.29 10.94 -15.95
C ASN A 106 -8.01 12.46 -15.85
N GLY A 107 -6.86 12.93 -16.35
CA GLY A 107 -6.45 14.33 -16.42
C GLY A 107 -5.65 14.85 -15.23
N ILE A 108 -5.53 14.09 -14.14
CA ILE A 108 -4.85 14.55 -12.91
C ILE A 108 -3.32 14.46 -13.07
N GLU A 109 -2.61 15.54 -12.74
CA GLU A 109 -1.15 15.51 -12.60
C GLU A 109 -0.77 14.86 -11.26
N ALA A 110 0.14 13.88 -11.33
CA ALA A 110 0.52 13.03 -10.22
C ALA A 110 2.04 13.02 -10.01
N ARG A 111 2.47 13.01 -8.74
CA ARG A 111 3.83 12.72 -8.31
C ARG A 111 4.14 11.25 -8.53
N VAL A 112 5.27 10.96 -9.17
CA VAL A 112 5.75 9.58 -9.34
C VAL A 112 6.55 9.13 -8.12
N VAL A 113 6.22 7.95 -7.60
CA VAL A 113 7.04 7.23 -6.63
C VAL A 113 7.57 5.97 -7.31
N HIS A 114 8.90 5.84 -7.38
CA HIS A 114 9.56 4.67 -7.94
C HIS A 114 10.00 3.73 -6.83
N THR A 115 9.51 2.49 -6.89
CA THR A 115 9.85 1.43 -5.95
C THR A 115 10.59 0.33 -6.69
N VAL A 116 11.72 -0.10 -6.13
CA VAL A 116 12.45 -1.27 -6.60
C VAL A 116 12.53 -2.28 -5.45
N VAL A 117 12.07 -3.49 -5.71
CA VAL A 117 12.21 -4.61 -4.78
C VAL A 117 13.37 -5.50 -5.22
N THR A 118 14.21 -5.85 -4.26
CA THR A 118 15.30 -6.78 -4.48
C THR A 118 15.27 -7.92 -3.49
N GLU A 119 15.52 -9.13 -3.98
CA GLU A 119 15.71 -10.33 -3.18
C GLU A 119 17.08 -10.93 -3.52
N ARG A 120 17.88 -11.25 -2.49
CA ARG A 120 19.25 -11.79 -2.66
C ARG A 120 20.10 -10.98 -3.67
N GLY A 121 19.90 -9.66 -3.69
CA GLY A 121 20.61 -8.72 -4.58
C GLY A 121 20.09 -8.66 -6.03
N LYS A 122 19.07 -9.44 -6.38
CA LYS A 122 18.43 -9.42 -7.71
C LYS A 122 17.13 -8.64 -7.65
N ARG A 123 16.83 -7.85 -8.69
CA ARG A 123 15.55 -7.16 -8.80
C ARG A 123 14.44 -8.18 -9.05
N THR A 124 13.38 -8.09 -8.27
CA THR A 124 12.16 -8.90 -8.41
C THR A 124 10.97 -8.04 -8.84
N GLU A 125 10.99 -6.74 -8.54
CA GLU A 125 9.94 -5.80 -8.95
C GLU A 125 10.52 -4.42 -9.28
N ASP A 126 9.90 -3.75 -10.25
CA ASP A 126 10.07 -2.34 -10.59
C ASP A 126 8.68 -1.71 -10.76
N ASN A 127 8.35 -0.75 -9.90
CA ASN A 127 7.02 -0.17 -9.81
C ASN A 127 7.07 1.36 -9.82
N ARG A 128 6.19 2.00 -10.61
CA ARG A 128 6.03 3.45 -10.69
C ARG A 128 4.58 3.81 -10.39
N ALA A 129 4.33 4.16 -9.14
CA ALA A 129 3.03 4.55 -8.62
C ALA A 129 2.80 6.07 -8.73
N TRP A 130 1.55 6.47 -8.96
CA TRP A 130 1.15 7.85 -9.21
C TRP A 130 0.21 8.38 -8.12
N TYR A 131 0.65 9.42 -7.41
CA TYR A 131 -0.11 10.01 -6.30
C TYR A 131 -0.36 11.50 -6.52
N SER A 132 -1.52 11.98 -6.08
CA SER A 132 -1.81 13.41 -6.05
C SER A 132 -2.68 13.74 -4.84
N GLN A 133 -2.60 14.96 -4.32
CA GLN A 133 -3.40 15.38 -3.16
C GLN A 133 -4.47 16.37 -3.62
N ASP A 134 -5.71 16.16 -3.17
CA ASP A 134 -6.82 17.07 -3.46
C ASP A 134 -6.83 18.29 -2.52
N GLY A 135 -7.71 19.25 -2.80
CA GLY A 135 -7.89 20.46 -2.00
C GLY A 135 -8.37 20.22 -0.56
N GLU A 136 -8.96 19.06 -0.27
CA GLU A 136 -9.36 18.67 1.09
C GLU A 136 -8.18 18.06 1.89
N GLY A 137 -7.14 17.60 1.19
CA GLY A 137 -5.95 16.98 1.75
C GLY A 137 -5.93 15.45 1.69
N ASN A 138 -6.88 14.82 0.97
CA ASN A 138 -6.84 13.39 0.72
C ASN A 138 -5.75 13.11 -0.30
N VAL A 139 -4.96 12.07 -0.06
CA VAL A 139 -3.97 11.59 -1.03
C VAL A 139 -4.61 10.50 -1.85
N TRP A 140 -4.71 10.73 -3.15
CA TRP A 140 -5.28 9.82 -4.12
C TRP A 140 -4.21 8.96 -4.76
N TYR A 141 -4.54 7.69 -4.96
CA TYR A 141 -3.77 6.74 -5.74
C TYR A 141 -4.41 6.59 -7.11
N LEU A 142 -3.66 6.94 -8.15
CA LEU A 142 -4.17 7.16 -9.50
C LEU A 142 -3.78 6.05 -10.47
N GLY A 143 -2.99 5.09 -10.01
CA GLY A 143 -2.51 3.96 -10.80
C GLY A 143 -1.03 3.69 -10.61
N GLU A 144 -0.57 2.64 -11.26
CA GLU A 144 0.82 2.23 -11.30
C GLU A 144 1.19 1.56 -12.61
N GLU A 145 2.48 1.68 -12.94
CA GLU A 145 3.14 0.77 -13.85
C GLU A 145 3.96 -0.23 -13.03
N ALA A 146 3.59 -1.50 -13.09
CA ALA A 146 4.23 -2.58 -12.34
C ALA A 146 4.91 -3.56 -13.29
N ARG A 147 6.13 -3.99 -12.94
CA ARG A 147 6.91 -5.00 -13.66
C ARG A 147 7.51 -5.97 -12.67
N GLU A 148 7.22 -7.26 -12.85
CA GLU A 148 7.85 -8.34 -12.09
C GLU A 148 8.99 -8.96 -12.90
N PHE A 149 10.00 -9.47 -12.20
CA PHE A 149 11.21 -10.00 -12.78
C PHE A 149 11.52 -11.41 -12.28
N GLU A 150 11.87 -12.29 -13.21
CA GLU A 150 12.55 -13.55 -12.92
C GLU A 150 13.80 -13.64 -13.78
N ASN A 151 14.91 -14.07 -13.19
CA ASN A 151 16.20 -14.20 -13.88
C ASN A 151 16.68 -12.93 -14.63
N GLY A 152 16.20 -11.75 -14.21
CA GLY A 152 16.56 -10.46 -14.79
C GLY A 152 15.68 -10.02 -15.96
N GLU A 153 14.72 -10.84 -16.37
CA GLU A 153 13.77 -10.53 -17.45
C GLU A 153 12.40 -10.20 -16.88
N VAL A 154 11.64 -9.34 -17.56
CA VAL A 154 10.27 -9.02 -17.17
C VAL A 154 9.38 -10.22 -17.45
N THR A 155 8.73 -10.76 -16.43
CA THR A 155 7.82 -11.90 -16.57
C THR A 155 6.36 -11.47 -16.71
N THR A 156 5.97 -10.38 -16.06
CA THR A 156 4.59 -9.87 -16.10
C THR A 156 4.52 -8.38 -15.79
N THR A 157 3.46 -7.76 -16.29
CA THR A 157 3.07 -6.37 -15.98
C THR A 157 1.62 -6.26 -15.50
N LYS A 158 1.02 -7.39 -15.11
CA LYS A 158 -0.43 -7.52 -14.84
C LYS A 158 -0.95 -6.65 -13.70
N GLY A 159 -0.08 -6.25 -12.76
CA GLY A 159 -0.45 -5.29 -11.71
C GLY A 159 -0.66 -3.86 -12.22
N SER A 160 -0.27 -3.54 -13.46
CA SER A 160 -0.39 -2.17 -13.98
C SER A 160 -1.85 -1.79 -14.21
N TRP A 161 -2.23 -0.60 -13.74
CA TRP A 161 -3.54 -0.01 -13.99
C TRP A 161 -3.44 1.52 -13.96
N GLU A 162 -4.35 2.19 -14.65
CA GLU A 162 -4.35 3.65 -14.74
C GLU A 162 -5.78 4.20 -14.63
N ALA A 163 -6.01 5.12 -13.70
CA ALA A 163 -7.32 5.75 -13.52
C ALA A 163 -7.81 6.40 -14.83
N GLY A 164 -9.04 6.08 -15.24
CA GLY A 164 -9.61 6.53 -16.51
C GLY A 164 -9.39 5.60 -17.70
N VAL A 165 -8.60 4.53 -17.53
CA VAL A 165 -8.42 3.46 -18.53
C VAL A 165 -9.25 2.24 -18.15
N ASP A 166 -9.95 1.64 -19.12
CA ASP A 166 -10.70 0.37 -18.96
C ASP A 166 -11.63 0.31 -17.74
N GLY A 167 -12.22 1.45 -17.37
CA GLY A 167 -13.13 1.58 -16.23
C GLY A 167 -12.45 1.67 -14.87
N ALA A 168 -11.11 1.65 -14.80
CA ALA A 168 -10.37 1.82 -13.56
C ALA A 168 -10.68 3.19 -12.92
N GLN A 169 -10.89 3.17 -11.61
CA GLN A 169 -11.18 4.33 -10.79
C GLN A 169 -10.03 4.54 -9.78
N PRO A 170 -9.64 5.80 -9.53
CA PRO A 170 -8.70 6.07 -8.48
C PRO A 170 -9.33 5.82 -7.11
N GLY A 171 -8.48 5.56 -6.12
CA GLY A 171 -8.86 5.46 -4.72
C GLY A 171 -8.06 6.41 -3.84
N VAL A 172 -8.31 6.36 -2.54
CA VAL A 172 -7.63 7.21 -1.56
C VAL A 172 -6.59 6.34 -0.87
N ILE A 173 -5.31 6.69 -0.98
CA ILE A 173 -4.27 5.99 -0.21
C ILE A 173 -4.25 6.43 1.25
N MET A 174 -4.54 7.71 1.49
CA MET A 174 -4.58 8.29 2.84
C MET A 174 -5.60 9.44 2.93
N PRO A 175 -6.64 9.31 3.79
CA PRO A 175 -7.60 10.39 4.03
C PRO A 175 -6.95 11.65 4.62
N ALA A 176 -7.54 12.82 4.35
CA ALA A 176 -7.14 14.09 4.95
C ALA A 176 -7.29 14.08 6.48
N GLY A 177 -8.42 13.56 6.95
CA GLY A 177 -8.81 13.50 8.35
C GLY A 177 -9.21 12.09 8.78
N PRO A 178 -8.25 11.16 8.95
CA PRO A 178 -8.58 9.78 9.29
C PRO A 178 -9.25 9.70 10.66
N THR A 179 -10.38 9.00 10.72
CA THR A 179 -11.17 8.72 11.93
C THR A 179 -11.36 7.22 12.08
N VAL A 180 -11.37 6.70 13.31
CA VAL A 180 -11.58 5.26 13.54
C VAL A 180 -12.92 4.85 12.95
N GLY A 181 -12.91 3.76 12.17
CA GLY A 181 -14.08 3.26 11.47
C GLY A 181 -14.19 3.72 10.01
N LEU A 182 -13.49 4.78 9.60
CA LEU A 182 -13.52 5.27 8.23
C LEU A 182 -13.03 4.20 7.25
N ALA A 183 -13.89 3.78 6.33
CA ALA A 183 -13.60 2.81 5.29
C ALA A 183 -13.64 3.45 3.91
N TYR A 184 -12.71 3.05 3.04
CA TYR A 184 -12.51 3.59 1.70
C TYR A 184 -11.81 2.56 0.82
N ARG A 185 -11.88 2.72 -0.50
CA ARG A 185 -11.02 1.98 -1.44
C ARG A 185 -9.68 2.69 -1.60
N GLN A 186 -8.61 1.92 -1.75
CA GLN A 186 -7.29 2.44 -2.14
C GLN A 186 -7.13 2.45 -3.65
N GLU A 187 -7.79 1.52 -4.35
CA GLU A 187 -7.74 1.38 -5.80
C GLU A 187 -8.96 0.60 -6.32
N TYR A 188 -9.23 0.74 -7.63
CA TYR A 188 -10.22 -0.08 -8.32
C TYR A 188 -9.90 -0.21 -9.81
N ALA A 189 -9.45 -1.38 -10.23
CA ALA A 189 -9.46 -1.88 -11.59
C ALA A 189 -9.92 -3.34 -11.53
N LYS A 190 -11.07 -3.63 -12.15
CA LYS A 190 -11.79 -4.88 -11.95
C LYS A 190 -10.92 -6.11 -12.25
N GLY A 191 -10.74 -6.98 -11.25
CA GLY A 191 -9.93 -8.20 -11.37
C GLY A 191 -8.41 -7.97 -11.43
N ILE A 192 -7.96 -6.73 -11.24
CA ILE A 192 -6.54 -6.33 -11.27
C ILE A 192 -6.11 -5.72 -9.93
N ALA A 193 -6.92 -4.80 -9.40
CA ALA A 193 -6.58 -3.94 -8.26
C ALA A 193 -7.87 -3.56 -7.53
N GLU A 194 -8.14 -4.07 -6.32
CA GLU A 194 -9.42 -3.80 -5.63
C GLU A 194 -9.25 -3.60 -4.12
N ASP A 195 -8.09 -3.11 -3.71
CA ASP A 195 -7.71 -2.96 -2.32
C ASP A 195 -8.55 -1.92 -1.58
N ARG A 196 -8.82 -2.23 -0.32
CA ARG A 196 -9.67 -1.46 0.58
C ARG A 196 -8.96 -1.27 1.90
N ALA A 197 -9.15 -0.10 2.50
CA ALA A 197 -8.64 0.20 3.82
C ALA A 197 -9.76 0.64 4.76
N LYS A 198 -9.58 0.32 6.04
CA LYS A 198 -10.37 0.85 7.13
C LYS A 198 -9.44 1.37 8.22
N VAL A 199 -9.63 2.59 8.67
CA VAL A 199 -8.89 3.13 9.81
C VAL A 199 -9.31 2.37 11.07
N PHE A 200 -8.36 1.65 11.65
CA PHE A 200 -8.58 0.79 12.82
C PHE A 200 -8.20 1.51 14.12
N SER A 201 -7.11 2.29 14.11
CA SER A 201 -6.67 3.06 15.28
C SER A 201 -5.87 4.29 14.88
N LEU A 202 -5.78 5.27 15.79
CA LEU A 202 -4.96 6.49 15.67
C LEU A 202 -3.95 6.64 16.82
N ARG A 203 -3.88 5.64 17.70
CA ARG A 203 -3.21 5.73 19.00
C ARG A 203 -2.12 4.68 19.19
N GLU A 204 -1.74 4.01 18.09
CA GLU A 204 -0.77 2.93 18.15
C GLU A 204 0.63 3.42 18.52
N ARG A 205 1.45 2.44 18.89
CA ARG A 205 2.88 2.58 19.15
C ARG A 205 3.59 1.49 18.37
N VAL A 206 4.69 1.83 17.72
CA VAL A 206 5.43 0.91 16.85
C VAL A 206 6.91 1.12 17.07
N GLU A 207 7.66 0.02 17.06
CA GLU A 207 9.11 0.04 17.04
C GLU A 207 9.58 -0.74 15.81
N VAL A 208 10.42 -0.08 15.02
CA VAL A 208 11.03 -0.61 13.78
C VAL A 208 12.50 -0.18 13.76
N PRO A 209 13.36 -0.79 12.91
CA PRO A 209 14.78 -0.46 12.89
C PRO A 209 15.09 1.03 12.67
N PHE A 210 14.23 1.76 11.97
CA PHE A 210 14.39 3.20 11.78
C PHE A 210 14.27 4.00 13.10
N GLN A 211 13.19 3.77 13.86
CA GLN A 211 12.99 4.40 15.17
C GLN A 211 11.78 3.82 15.93
N ARG A 212 11.66 4.24 17.20
CA ARG A 212 10.51 3.97 18.06
C ARG A 212 9.49 5.10 18.05
N PHE A 213 8.27 4.82 17.62
CA PHE A 213 7.11 5.72 17.63
C PHE A 213 6.24 5.47 18.86
N ARG A 214 6.20 6.45 19.79
CA ARG A 214 5.55 6.27 21.11
C ARG A 214 4.07 6.65 21.17
N ARG A 215 3.52 7.28 20.13
CA ARG A 215 2.14 7.77 20.07
C ARG A 215 1.78 8.22 18.64
N ARG A 216 0.48 8.39 18.39
CA ARG A 216 -0.08 8.99 17.16
C ARG A 216 0.32 8.22 15.88
N VAL A 217 0.47 6.90 15.99
CA VAL A 217 0.59 6.02 14.84
C VAL A 217 -0.83 5.63 14.41
N LEU A 218 -1.13 5.90 13.14
CA LEU A 218 -2.36 5.46 12.50
C LEU A 218 -2.20 4.00 12.11
N LEU A 219 -3.24 3.21 12.28
CA LEU A 219 -3.32 1.82 11.88
C LEU A 219 -4.49 1.67 10.92
N THR A 220 -4.23 1.18 9.71
CA THR A 220 -5.25 0.70 8.79
C THR A 220 -5.34 -0.82 8.85
N LYS A 221 -6.55 -1.32 8.64
CA LYS A 221 -6.80 -2.71 8.25
C LYS A 221 -7.06 -2.70 6.75
N GLU A 222 -6.28 -3.47 6.00
CA GLU A 222 -6.35 -3.53 4.54
C GLU A 222 -6.79 -4.91 4.08
N THR A 223 -7.62 -4.96 3.04
CA THR A 223 -8.23 -6.19 2.52
C THR A 223 -8.45 -6.09 1.03
N SER A 224 -8.45 -7.23 0.35
CA SER A 224 -8.70 -7.31 -1.09
C SER A 224 -9.73 -8.39 -1.38
N PRO A 225 -10.77 -8.12 -2.19
CA PRO A 225 -11.71 -9.15 -2.62
C PRO A 225 -11.10 -10.11 -3.66
N LEU A 226 -9.90 -9.82 -4.18
CA LEU A 226 -9.23 -10.61 -5.20
C LEU A 226 -8.53 -11.85 -4.62
N ASP A 227 -8.20 -11.86 -3.33
CA ASP A 227 -7.62 -13.03 -2.68
C ASP A 227 -8.72 -13.91 -2.06
N GLU A 228 -8.97 -15.07 -2.68
CA GLU A 228 -9.92 -16.07 -2.23
C GLU A 228 -9.60 -16.64 -0.83
N ARG A 229 -8.35 -16.50 -0.36
CA ARG A 229 -7.92 -16.91 0.99
C ARG A 229 -8.19 -15.85 2.06
N GLY A 230 -8.66 -14.67 1.64
CA GLY A 230 -9.03 -13.57 2.52
C GLY A 230 -7.84 -12.71 2.94
N PHE A 231 -7.22 -12.03 1.96
CA PHE A 231 -6.12 -11.08 2.19
C PHE A 231 -6.45 -10.08 3.30
N LEU A 232 -5.53 -9.94 4.24
CA LEU A 232 -5.61 -9.09 5.42
C LEU A 232 -4.23 -8.62 5.84
N ASP A 233 -4.03 -7.31 5.76
CA ASP A 233 -2.82 -6.62 6.23
C ASP A 233 -3.17 -5.52 7.24
N TYR A 234 -2.23 -5.26 8.15
CA TYR A 234 -2.26 -4.16 9.10
C TYR A 234 -1.11 -3.20 8.81
N LYS A 235 -1.42 -2.00 8.33
CA LYS A 235 -0.41 -0.98 8.02
C LYS A 235 -0.40 0.14 9.05
N PHE A 236 0.80 0.47 9.51
CA PHE A 236 1.05 1.48 10.52
C PHE A 236 1.73 2.69 9.89
N TYR A 237 1.15 3.87 10.10
CA TYR A 237 1.62 5.13 9.53
C TYR A 237 1.98 6.11 10.64
N ALA A 238 3.20 6.63 10.60
CA ALA A 238 3.65 7.65 11.53
C ALA A 238 3.61 9.05 10.91
N LYS A 239 3.17 10.02 11.71
CA LYS A 239 3.11 11.42 11.27
C LYS A 239 4.48 11.92 10.80
N GLY A 240 4.50 12.58 9.66
CA GLY A 240 5.72 13.14 9.07
C GLY A 240 6.64 12.11 8.42
N VAL A 241 6.30 10.81 8.44
CA VAL A 241 7.13 9.73 7.88
C VAL A 241 6.39 8.95 6.81
N GLY A 242 5.11 8.61 7.04
CA GLY A 242 4.37 7.69 6.17
C GLY A 242 4.27 6.30 6.77
N LEU A 243 4.17 5.28 5.91
CA LEU A 243 4.22 3.87 6.28
C LEU A 243 5.51 3.56 7.05
N VAL A 244 5.39 2.88 8.18
CA VAL A 244 6.53 2.45 9.00
C VAL A 244 6.57 0.95 9.24
N LEU A 245 5.41 0.28 9.22
CA LEU A 245 5.29 -1.16 9.42
C LEU A 245 4.05 -1.69 8.67
N GLY A 246 4.20 -2.80 7.95
CA GLY A 246 3.11 -3.66 7.46
C GLY A 246 3.20 -5.05 8.09
N VAL A 247 2.05 -5.70 8.33
CA VAL A 247 1.95 -7.05 8.91
C VAL A 247 0.81 -7.81 8.25
N GLU A 248 1.17 -8.70 7.33
CA GLU A 248 0.19 -9.59 6.69
C GLU A 248 -0.16 -10.75 7.64
N VAL A 249 -1.45 -11.03 7.78
CA VAL A 249 -1.97 -12.03 8.73
C VAL A 249 -2.60 -13.23 8.03
N SER A 250 -3.03 -13.07 6.78
CA SER A 250 -3.76 -14.10 6.01
C SER A 250 -2.83 -14.88 5.08
N GLY A 251 -2.29 -16.00 5.55
CA GLY A 251 -1.49 -16.90 4.68
C GLY A 251 0.03 -16.66 4.71
N GLY A 252 0.49 -15.73 5.55
CA GLY A 252 1.89 -15.46 5.85
C GLY A 252 2.02 -14.79 7.23
N SER A 253 3.26 -14.54 7.66
CA SER A 253 3.58 -13.68 8.81
C SER A 253 4.53 -12.59 8.36
N ASP A 254 4.25 -12.09 7.17
CA ASP A 254 5.12 -11.23 6.42
C ASP A 254 5.15 -9.86 7.09
N ARG A 255 6.36 -9.34 7.26
CA ARG A 255 6.58 -8.13 8.03
C ARG A 255 7.46 -7.18 7.25
N GLU A 256 6.86 -6.08 6.81
CA GLU A 256 7.57 -4.98 6.14
C GLU A 256 7.94 -3.91 7.17
N GLU A 257 9.22 -3.71 7.45
CA GLU A 257 9.68 -2.73 8.44
C GLU A 257 10.50 -1.62 7.80
N LEU A 258 10.20 -0.37 8.15
CA LEU A 258 11.02 0.77 7.76
C LEU A 258 12.39 0.69 8.43
N VAL A 259 13.43 0.59 7.61
CA VAL A 259 14.84 0.53 8.05
C VAL A 259 15.46 1.91 8.03
N SER A 260 15.21 2.71 6.99
CA SER A 260 15.71 4.08 6.92
C SER A 260 14.78 4.99 6.13
N PHE A 261 14.70 6.24 6.57
CA PHE A 261 14.03 7.32 5.86
C PHE A 261 14.98 8.52 5.76
N ARG A 262 15.18 9.00 4.54
CA ARG A 262 15.90 10.24 4.24
C ARG A 262 14.96 11.18 3.51
N ARG A 263 14.77 12.37 4.06
CA ARG A 263 13.99 13.42 3.42
C ARG A 263 14.75 14.03 2.23
N GLY A 264 14.04 14.28 1.14
CA GLY A 264 14.54 14.99 -0.02
C GLY A 264 14.97 16.42 0.32
N ARG A 265 16.03 16.90 -0.33
CA ARG A 265 16.41 18.32 -0.26
C ARG A 265 15.50 19.11 -1.18
N GLY A 266 15.09 20.29 -0.72
CA GLY A 266 14.25 21.22 -1.48
C GLY A 266 14.99 21.86 -2.63
#